data_AF-A0A0M3JFE8-F1
#
_entry.id   AF-A0A0M3JFE8-F1
#
_cell.length_a   1.000
_cell.length_b   1.000
_cell.length_c   1.000
_cell.angle_alpha   90.00
_cell.angle_beta   90.00
_cell.angle_gamma   90.00
#
_symmetry.space_group_name_H-M   'P 1'
#
loop_
_entity.id
_entity.type
_entity.pdbx_description
1 polymer ?
#
loop_
_entity_poly.entity_id
_entity_poly.type
_entity_poly.pdbx_seq_one_letter_code
_entity_poly.pdbx_strand_id
1 'polypeptide(L)'
;MVGEPLLGMDQRPQMCNENARCPGQYFCHIGYDEYTTLCCPSVGDPCNLPLAVGRGSHRIVRWYYNALTRQCEQFYYTGLGGNDNNFLIREHCESTCPVWVNPCVGGNPLVLSNGQTKLCTPSDESTCPATYWCHPGLEPSTTVCCPGHSDPCTLPRAE
;
A
#
# COMPACT_ATOMS: atom_id res chain seq x y z
N MET A 1 -4.36 -6.35 21.22
CA MET A 1 -5.26 -5.41 20.52
C MET A 1 -4.85 -4.02 20.99
N VAL A 2 -4.71 -3.05 20.10
CA VAL A 2 -4.62 -1.67 20.56
C VAL A 2 -6.06 -1.16 20.60
N GLY A 3 -6.65 -1.11 21.79
CA GLY A 3 -8.03 -0.66 22.00
C GLY A 3 -9.08 -1.78 22.13
N GLU A 4 -10.13 -1.48 22.90
CA GLU A 4 -11.35 -2.29 23.03
C GLU A 4 -12.34 -1.92 21.89
N PRO A 5 -13.19 -2.86 21.43
CA PRO A 5 -14.16 -2.56 20.38
C PRO A 5 -15.20 -1.54 20.85
N LEU A 6 -15.78 -0.79 19.90
CA LEU A 6 -16.91 0.09 20.17
C LEU A 6 -18.09 -0.73 20.71
N LEU A 7 -18.68 -0.29 21.83
CA LEU A 7 -19.88 -0.92 22.37
C LEU A 7 -21.14 -0.19 21.89
N GLY A 8 -22.14 -0.97 21.47
CA GLY A 8 -23.48 -0.49 21.15
C GLY A 8 -24.31 -0.17 22.41
N MET A 9 -25.56 0.24 22.21
CA MET A 9 -26.48 0.58 23.30
C MET A 9 -26.81 -0.61 24.22
N ASP A 10 -26.68 -1.83 23.71
CA ASP A 10 -26.91 -3.08 24.42
C ASP A 10 -25.65 -3.60 25.16
N GLN A 11 -24.59 -2.80 25.22
CA GLN A 11 -23.27 -3.16 25.77
C GLN A 11 -22.57 -4.30 25.03
N ARG A 12 -22.98 -4.60 23.78
CA ARG A 12 -22.28 -5.58 22.94
C ARG A 12 -21.33 -4.88 21.96
N PRO A 13 -20.25 -5.56 21.52
CA PRO A 13 -19.40 -5.03 20.46
C PRO A 13 -20.21 -4.71 19.20
N GLN A 14 -20.03 -3.50 18.67
CA GLN A 14 -20.69 -3.05 17.46
C GLN A 14 -20.06 -3.73 16.25
N MET A 15 -20.86 -4.54 15.56
CA MET A 15 -20.49 -5.19 14.30
C MET A 15 -20.54 -4.19 13.14
N CYS A 16 -19.77 -4.47 12.09
CA CYS A 16 -19.72 -3.65 10.89
C CYS A 16 -19.69 -4.52 9.63
N ASN A 17 -20.12 -3.95 8.51
CA ASN A 17 -20.09 -4.58 7.19
C ASN A 17 -20.18 -3.51 6.09
N GLU A 18 -20.37 -3.91 4.84
CA GLU A 18 -20.49 -3.00 3.69
C GLU A 18 -21.63 -1.96 3.85
N ASN A 19 -22.72 -2.35 4.52
CA ASN A 19 -23.90 -1.51 4.73
C ASN A 19 -23.86 -0.74 6.06
N ALA A 20 -23.08 -1.20 7.04
CA ALA A 20 -22.98 -0.63 8.38
C ALA A 20 -21.55 -0.18 8.65
N ARG A 21 -21.28 1.09 8.32
CA ARG A 21 -19.97 1.72 8.52
C ARG A 21 -19.76 2.11 9.99
N CYS A 22 -18.51 2.03 10.43
CA CYS A 22 -18.12 2.48 11.76
C CYS A 22 -18.08 4.02 11.85
N PRO A 23 -18.37 4.59 13.03
CA PRO A 23 -18.27 6.03 13.26
C PRO A 23 -16.81 6.49 13.21
N GLY A 24 -16.57 7.75 12.83
CA GLY A 24 -15.28 8.26 12.32
C GLY A 24 -13.98 7.72 12.95
N GLN A 25 -13.80 7.79 14.28
CA GLN A 25 -12.56 7.33 14.93
C GLN A 25 -12.42 5.80 15.03
N TYR A 26 -13.32 5.07 14.37
CA TYR A 26 -13.35 3.62 14.33
C TYR A 26 -13.32 3.16 12.89
N PHE A 27 -12.54 2.12 12.64
CA PHE A 27 -12.52 1.42 11.38
C PHE A 27 -13.28 0.10 11.51
N CYS A 28 -13.71 -0.44 10.36
CA CYS A 28 -14.31 -1.76 10.34
C CYS A 28 -13.20 -2.81 10.26
N HIS A 29 -12.96 -3.48 11.39
CA HIS A 29 -12.02 -4.59 11.46
C HIS A 29 -12.66 -5.85 10.89
N ILE A 30 -12.08 -6.45 9.84
CA ILE A 30 -12.59 -7.70 9.24
C ILE A 30 -11.87 -8.92 9.83
N GLY A 31 -12.57 -9.62 10.73
CA GLY A 31 -12.07 -10.80 11.43
C GLY A 31 -12.07 -12.08 10.58
N TYR A 32 -12.19 -13.23 11.25
CA TYR A 32 -12.37 -14.54 10.61
C TYR A 32 -13.82 -14.77 10.15
N ASP A 33 -14.78 -14.27 10.91
CA ASP A 33 -16.22 -14.42 10.73
C ASP A 33 -16.96 -13.11 11.08
N GLU A 34 -18.30 -13.14 11.03
CA GLU A 34 -19.13 -11.96 11.33
C GLU A 34 -19.02 -11.50 12.79
N TYR A 35 -18.86 -12.42 13.74
CA TYR A 35 -18.76 -12.10 15.18
C TYR A 35 -17.43 -11.46 15.55
N THR A 36 -16.42 -11.67 14.71
CA THR A 36 -15.08 -11.11 14.84
C THR A 36 -14.89 -9.90 13.94
N THR A 37 -15.94 -9.46 13.23
CA THR A 37 -15.95 -8.28 12.37
C THR A 37 -16.61 -7.09 13.09
N LEU A 38 -15.79 -6.20 13.65
CA LEU A 38 -16.21 -5.22 14.65
C LEU A 38 -15.67 -3.81 14.36
N CYS A 39 -16.32 -2.79 14.92
CA CYS A 39 -15.79 -1.43 14.93
C CYS A 39 -14.69 -1.30 15.98
N CYS A 40 -13.46 -1.11 15.53
CA CYS A 40 -12.28 -0.97 16.38
C CYS A 40 -11.71 0.46 16.30
N PRO A 41 -11.11 1.01 17.36
CA PRO A 41 -10.51 2.33 17.33
C PRO A 41 -9.40 2.39 16.27
N SER A 42 -9.46 3.38 15.38
CA SER A 42 -8.39 3.64 14.43
C SER A 42 -7.31 4.47 15.13
N VAL A 43 -6.06 3.99 15.05
CA VAL A 43 -4.91 4.61 15.73
C VAL A 43 -4.10 5.53 14.81
N GLY A 44 -4.58 5.78 13.59
CA GLY A 44 -3.96 6.66 12.62
C GLY A 44 -4.08 6.16 11.19
N ASP A 45 -3.25 6.69 10.31
CA ASP A 45 -3.16 6.26 8.92
C ASP A 45 -2.66 4.81 8.82
N PRO A 46 -3.43 3.87 8.23
CA PRO A 46 -3.04 2.46 8.08
C PRO A 46 -1.66 2.29 7.42
N CYS A 47 -1.29 3.19 6.52
CA CYS A 47 -0.03 3.10 5.77
C CYS A 47 1.21 3.36 6.63
N ASN A 48 1.02 3.86 7.85
CA ASN A 48 2.08 4.08 8.83
C ASN A 48 2.06 3.06 9.97
N LEU A 49 1.09 2.13 9.98
CA LEU A 49 0.98 1.13 11.04
C LEU A 49 1.86 -0.10 10.73
N PRO A 50 2.44 -0.75 11.74
CA PRO A 50 3.22 -1.96 11.54
C PRO A 50 2.34 -3.13 11.12
N LEU A 51 2.96 -4.16 10.52
CA LEU A 51 2.32 -5.46 10.33
C LEU A 51 1.80 -6.01 11.66
N ALA A 52 0.52 -6.41 11.69
CA ALA A 52 -0.09 -7.02 12.87
C ALA A 52 -0.78 -8.35 12.54
N VAL A 53 -0.08 -9.45 12.84
CA VAL A 53 -0.53 -10.84 12.60
C VAL A 53 -1.82 -11.18 13.36
N GLY A 54 -2.10 -10.49 14.46
CA GLY A 54 -3.25 -10.74 15.33
C GLY A 54 -3.02 -11.88 16.32
N ARG A 55 -4.11 -12.46 16.82
CA ARG A 55 -4.14 -13.68 17.62
C ARG A 55 -5.20 -14.65 17.10
N GLY A 56 -5.07 -15.92 17.46
CA GLY A 56 -5.99 -16.98 17.04
C GLY A 56 -5.24 -18.14 16.41
N SER A 57 -5.99 -19.06 15.80
CA SER A 57 -5.46 -20.28 15.18
C SER A 57 -5.74 -20.35 13.67
N HIS A 58 -6.35 -19.32 13.10
CA HIS A 58 -6.66 -19.28 11.68
C HIS A 58 -5.43 -18.88 10.86
N ARG A 59 -5.44 -19.22 9.58
CA ARG A 59 -4.40 -18.85 8.61
C ARG A 59 -5.07 -18.21 7.40
N ILE A 60 -5.34 -16.92 7.52
CA ILE A 60 -6.11 -16.15 6.54
C ILE A 60 -5.15 -15.29 5.73
N VAL A 61 -5.22 -15.37 4.41
CA VAL A 61 -4.43 -14.52 3.53
C VAL A 61 -4.96 -13.09 3.58
N ARG A 62 -4.07 -12.14 3.88
CA ARG A 62 -4.36 -10.70 3.91
C ARG A 62 -3.19 -9.94 3.31
N TRP A 63 -3.42 -8.66 3.01
CA TRP A 63 -2.42 -7.74 2.50
C TRP A 63 -2.13 -6.68 3.56
N TYR A 64 -0.88 -6.29 3.70
CA TYR A 64 -0.48 -5.13 4.50
C TYR A 64 0.47 -4.27 3.67
N TYR A 65 0.46 -2.97 3.91
CA TYR A 65 1.41 -2.06 3.34
C TYR A 65 2.72 -2.09 4.13
N ASN A 66 3.80 -2.45 3.46
CA ASN A 66 5.16 -2.42 3.99
C ASN A 66 5.81 -1.08 3.62
N ALA A 67 5.86 -0.15 4.58
CA ALA A 67 6.42 1.18 4.36
C ALA A 67 7.92 1.20 3.99
N LEU A 68 8.67 0.12 4.31
CA LEU A 68 10.08 0.01 3.94
C LEU A 68 10.25 -0.29 2.45
N THR A 69 9.44 -1.20 1.90
CA THR A 69 9.47 -1.58 0.49
C THR A 69 8.55 -0.72 -0.37
N ARG A 70 7.62 0.01 0.25
CA ARG A 70 6.50 0.73 -0.38
C ARG A 70 5.67 -0.18 -1.27
N GLN A 71 5.42 -1.40 -0.79
CA GLN A 71 4.62 -2.40 -1.48
C GLN A 71 3.53 -2.93 -0.57
N CYS A 72 2.44 -3.37 -1.17
CA CYS A 72 1.45 -4.20 -0.51
C CYS A 72 1.92 -5.65 -0.57
N GLU A 73 2.20 -6.22 0.60
CA GLU A 73 2.75 -7.57 0.75
C GLU A 73 1.73 -8.49 1.41
N GLN A 74 1.76 -9.77 1.03
CA GLN A 74 0.86 -10.77 1.59
C GLN A 74 1.39 -11.24 2.95
N PHE A 75 0.49 -11.41 3.91
CA PHE A 75 0.79 -12.04 5.20
C PHE A 75 -0.33 -13.00 5.64
N TYR A 76 -0.04 -13.81 6.65
CA TYR A 76 -1.02 -14.68 7.30
C TYR A 76 -1.58 -14.02 8.55
N TYR A 77 -2.84 -13.64 8.49
CA TYR A 77 -3.61 -13.11 9.60
C TYR A 77 -4.28 -14.24 10.38
N THR A 78 -4.33 -14.09 11.70
CA THR A 78 -4.76 -15.17 12.62
C THR A 78 -6.23 -15.12 13.05
N GLY A 79 -6.99 -14.13 12.56
CA GLY A 79 -8.44 -14.05 12.66
C GLY A 79 -8.98 -13.09 13.72
N LEU A 80 -8.18 -12.68 14.72
CA LEU A 80 -8.61 -11.74 15.76
C LEU A 80 -7.59 -10.61 15.99
N GLY A 81 -8.10 -9.38 16.15
CA GLY A 81 -7.29 -8.20 16.47
C GLY A 81 -6.40 -7.75 15.32
N GLY A 82 -5.28 -7.10 15.62
CA GLY A 82 -4.44 -6.46 14.60
C GLY A 82 -4.66 -4.95 14.58
N ASN A 83 -4.57 -4.34 13.39
CA ASN A 83 -4.77 -2.91 13.14
C ASN A 83 -5.32 -2.69 11.71
N ASP A 84 -5.57 -1.44 11.32
CA ASP A 84 -6.12 -1.05 10.01
C ASP A 84 -5.20 -1.39 8.83
N ASN A 85 -3.91 -1.69 9.07
CA ASN A 85 -3.00 -2.16 8.03
C ASN A 85 -3.20 -3.65 7.73
N ASN A 86 -4.43 -3.99 7.35
CA ASN A 86 -4.91 -5.34 7.07
C ASN A 86 -6.03 -5.25 6.03
N PHE A 87 -5.67 -5.49 4.78
CA PHE A 87 -6.55 -5.38 3.63
C PHE A 87 -6.92 -6.78 3.10
N LEU A 88 -8.16 -6.92 2.61
CA LEU A 88 -8.66 -8.19 2.05
C LEU A 88 -8.01 -8.53 0.71
N ILE A 89 -7.84 -7.51 -0.14
CA ILE A 89 -7.30 -7.65 -1.49
C ILE A 89 -6.18 -6.65 -1.71
N ARG A 90 -5.26 -6.99 -2.62
CA ARG A 90 -4.07 -6.21 -2.93
C ARG A 90 -4.44 -4.81 -3.42
N GLU A 91 -5.39 -4.72 -4.34
CA GLU A 91 -5.80 -3.50 -5.00
C GLU A 91 -6.33 -2.47 -3.99
N HIS A 92 -7.03 -2.93 -2.95
CA HIS A 92 -7.51 -2.04 -1.90
C HIS A 92 -6.36 -1.46 -1.08
N CYS A 93 -5.35 -2.27 -0.74
CA CYS A 93 -4.12 -1.80 -0.11
C CYS A 93 -3.39 -0.77 -1.01
N GLU A 94 -3.21 -1.08 -2.29
CA GLU A 94 -2.48 -0.22 -3.26
C GLU A 94 -3.22 1.09 -3.54
N SER A 95 -4.55 1.09 -3.47
CA SER A 95 -5.37 2.30 -3.61
C SER A 95 -5.39 3.17 -2.35
N THR A 96 -5.12 2.57 -1.18
CA THR A 96 -5.15 3.24 0.12
C THR A 96 -3.79 3.79 0.50
N CYS A 97 -2.72 3.07 0.17
CA CYS A 97 -1.35 3.38 0.57
C CYS A 97 -0.45 3.72 -0.63
N PRO A 98 0.56 4.60 -0.43
CA PRO A 98 1.41 5.09 -1.51
C PRO A 98 2.39 4.01 -1.97
N VAL A 99 1.98 3.19 -2.94
CA VAL A 99 2.85 2.17 -3.53
C VAL A 99 3.82 2.77 -4.54
N TRP A 100 5.06 2.29 -4.51
CA TRP A 100 6.03 2.64 -5.53
C TRP A 100 5.88 1.69 -6.72
N VAL A 101 5.44 2.21 -7.85
CA VAL A 101 5.39 1.45 -9.11
C VAL A 101 6.59 1.85 -9.94
N ASN A 102 7.33 0.85 -10.45
CA ASN A 102 8.42 1.12 -11.37
C ASN A 102 7.87 1.76 -12.67
N PRO A 103 8.23 3.02 -12.98
CA PRO A 103 7.74 3.70 -14.18
C PRO A 103 8.46 3.26 -15.46
N CYS A 104 9.57 2.54 -15.37
CA CYS A 104 10.35 2.12 -16.53
C CYS A 104 9.72 0.89 -17.21
N VAL A 105 9.42 1.02 -18.51
CA VAL A 105 8.90 -0.09 -19.34
C VAL A 105 9.91 -1.23 -19.52
N GLY A 106 11.21 -0.91 -19.53
CA GLY A 106 12.28 -1.89 -19.59
C GLY A 106 13.31 -1.63 -18.51
N GLY A 107 13.49 -2.57 -17.58
CA GLY A 107 14.45 -2.46 -16.49
C GLY A 107 13.97 -1.64 -15.29
N ASN A 108 14.91 -1.30 -14.40
CA ASN A 108 14.63 -0.53 -13.18
C ASN A 108 15.26 0.88 -13.29
N PRO A 109 14.70 1.89 -12.60
CA PRO A 109 15.26 3.23 -12.61
C PRO A 109 16.70 3.24 -12.10
N LEU A 110 17.49 4.21 -12.56
CA LEU A 110 18.85 4.40 -12.06
C LEU A 110 18.81 4.68 -10.56
N VAL A 111 19.56 3.90 -9.79
CA VAL A 111 19.72 4.09 -8.34
C VAL A 111 21.11 4.68 -8.07
N LEU A 112 21.16 5.76 -7.29
CA LEU A 112 22.39 6.41 -6.84
C LEU A 112 23.10 5.57 -5.77
N SER A 113 24.35 5.92 -5.47
CA SER A 113 25.17 5.23 -4.45
C SER A 113 24.55 5.21 -3.04
N ASN A 114 23.60 6.11 -2.76
CA ASN A 114 22.86 6.19 -1.50
C ASN A 114 21.56 5.37 -1.49
N GLY A 115 21.28 4.57 -2.52
CA GLY A 115 20.05 3.78 -2.63
C GLY A 115 18.81 4.56 -3.08
N GLN A 116 18.93 5.85 -3.39
CA GLN A 116 17.82 6.65 -3.91
C GLN A 116 17.73 6.56 -5.43
N THR A 117 16.52 6.50 -5.96
CA THR A 117 16.27 6.62 -7.40
C THR A 117 16.69 8.00 -7.92
N LYS A 118 17.44 8.04 -9.02
CA LYS A 118 17.83 9.27 -9.69
C LYS A 118 16.61 9.91 -10.35
N LEU A 119 16.16 11.02 -9.75
CA LEU A 119 15.14 11.89 -10.33
C LEU A 119 15.71 12.68 -11.52
N CYS A 120 14.83 13.04 -12.45
CA CYS A 120 15.20 13.85 -13.61
C CYS A 120 14.20 14.96 -13.90
N THR A 121 14.59 15.93 -14.72
CA THR A 121 13.71 16.97 -15.23
C THR A 121 13.59 16.78 -16.74
N PRO A 122 12.38 16.60 -17.32
CA PRO A 122 12.21 16.34 -18.75
C PRO A 122 12.80 17.44 -19.65
N SER A 123 12.88 18.66 -19.13
CA SER A 123 13.44 19.82 -19.84
C SER A 123 14.97 19.86 -19.86
N ASP A 124 15.66 18.96 -19.16
CA ASP A 124 17.11 18.94 -19.03
C ASP A 124 17.69 17.55 -19.33
N GLU A 125 18.14 17.39 -20.58
CA GLU A 125 18.77 16.16 -21.09
C GLU A 125 20.05 15.76 -20.34
N SER A 126 20.71 16.69 -19.63
CA SER A 126 21.94 16.37 -18.89
C SER A 126 21.67 15.67 -17.55
N THR A 127 20.40 15.60 -17.13
CA THR A 127 20.04 15.04 -15.82
C THR A 127 20.24 13.52 -15.75
N CYS A 128 20.08 12.82 -16.88
CA CYS A 128 20.28 11.38 -17.00
C CYS A 128 21.56 11.07 -17.81
N PRO A 129 22.36 10.06 -17.42
CA PRO A 129 23.55 9.66 -18.15
C PRO A 129 23.19 9.00 -19.50
N ALA A 130 24.14 8.93 -20.43
CA ALA A 130 23.93 8.57 -21.83
C ALA A 130 23.19 7.24 -22.11
N THR A 131 23.10 6.29 -21.17
CA THR A 131 22.33 5.03 -21.34
C THR A 131 20.93 5.06 -20.73
N TYR A 132 20.53 6.23 -20.21
CA TYR A 132 19.28 6.48 -19.54
C TYR A 132 18.58 7.68 -20.17
N TRP A 133 17.26 7.65 -20.14
CA TRP A 133 16.41 8.75 -20.56
C TRP A 133 15.52 9.17 -19.39
N CYS A 134 15.02 10.41 -19.43
CA CYS A 134 14.16 10.92 -18.37
C CYS A 134 12.70 10.52 -18.61
N HIS A 135 12.17 9.60 -17.80
CA HIS A 135 10.75 9.24 -17.84
C HIS A 135 9.90 10.25 -17.08
N PRO A 136 9.02 11.04 -17.74
CA PRO A 136 8.08 11.92 -17.05
C PRO A 136 6.99 11.09 -16.37
N GLY A 137 6.98 11.10 -15.04
CA GLY A 137 5.92 10.46 -14.26
C GLY A 137 4.73 11.39 -14.01
N LEU A 138 3.68 10.85 -13.38
CA LEU A 138 2.50 11.62 -12.94
C LEU A 138 2.85 12.63 -11.84
N GLU A 139 3.84 12.30 -11.01
CA GLU A 139 4.35 13.12 -9.91
C GLU A 139 5.87 13.29 -10.02
N PRO A 140 6.47 14.34 -9.44
CA PRO A 140 7.93 14.51 -9.42
C PRO A 140 8.70 13.33 -8.82
N SER A 141 8.09 12.61 -7.88
CA SER A 141 8.61 11.39 -7.24
C SER A 141 8.69 10.20 -8.21
N THR A 142 7.92 10.23 -9.29
CA THR A 142 7.84 9.21 -10.34
C THR A 142 8.58 9.61 -11.62
N THR A 143 9.16 10.81 -11.65
CA THR A 143 9.97 11.31 -12.77
C THR A 143 11.44 10.93 -12.58
N VAL A 144 11.88 9.86 -13.24
CA VAL A 144 13.16 9.18 -12.96
C VAL A 144 13.92 8.83 -14.24
N CYS A 145 15.23 8.61 -14.09
CA CYS A 145 16.05 8.10 -15.18
C CYS A 145 15.79 6.60 -15.40
N CYS A 146 15.22 6.24 -16.55
CA CYS A 146 14.97 4.86 -16.96
C CYS A 146 16.03 4.38 -17.96
N PRO A 147 16.46 3.11 -17.91
CA PRO A 147 17.45 2.59 -18.83
C PRO A 147 16.86 2.48 -20.23
N GLY A 148 17.70 2.65 -21.23
CA GLY A 148 17.30 2.71 -22.62
C GLY A 148 17.64 4.07 -23.24
N HIS A 149 17.84 4.06 -24.55
CA HIS A 149 18.22 5.24 -25.32
C HIS A 149 17.06 5.81 -26.14
N SER A 150 15.87 5.20 -26.04
CA SER A 150 14.69 5.53 -26.83
C SER A 150 13.49 5.83 -25.95
N ASP A 151 12.89 6.98 -26.19
CA ASP A 151 11.59 7.39 -25.66
C ASP A 151 10.57 6.24 -25.87
N PRO A 152 9.88 5.74 -24.83
CA PRO A 152 8.86 4.71 -24.97
C PRO A 152 7.72 5.09 -25.92
N CYS A 153 7.49 6.40 -26.16
CA CYS A 153 6.54 6.89 -27.15
C CYS A 153 7.03 6.72 -28.60
N THR A 154 8.32 6.46 -28.79
CA THR A 154 8.94 6.12 -30.09
C THR A 154 9.07 4.62 -30.31
N LEU A 155 8.79 3.80 -29.28
CA LEU A 155 8.76 2.35 -29.42
C LEU A 155 7.44 1.91 -30.10
N PRO A 156 7.49 0.92 -31.01
CA PRO A 156 6.28 0.37 -31.61
C PRO A 156 5.35 -0.21 -30.54
N ARG A 157 4.05 -0.07 -30.77
CA ARG A 157 3.01 -0.60 -29.87
C ARG A 157 3.23 -2.12 -29.75
N ALA A 158 3.37 -2.64 -28.52
CA ALA A 158 3.51 -4.07 -28.29
C ALA A 158 2.23 -4.79 -28.75
N GLU A 159 2.38 -5.78 -29.64
CA GLU A 159 1.30 -6.65 -30.14
C GLU A 159 0.80 -7.64 -29.08
#